data_AF-A0A9P6DIT5-F1
#
_entry.id   AF-A0A9P6DIT5-F1
#
_cell.length_a   1.000
_cell.length_b   1.000
_cell.length_c   1.000
_cell.angle_alpha   90.00
_cell.angle_beta   90.00
_cell.angle_gamma   90.00
#
_symmetry.space_group_name_H-M   'P 1'
#
loop_
_entity.id
_entity.type
_entity.pdbx_description
1 polymer ?
#
loop_
_entity_poly.entity_id
_entity_poly.type
_entity_poly.pdbx_seq_one_letter_code
_entity_poly.pdbx_strand_id
1 'polypeptide(L)'
;MLSPPLQGCPQANLVIFVGGEGNNPLAARAGKTRVVYCSSRKGPVCGGACSVYNGGNTCLKAPKTACISATRNVAFCDKGGCSGSCNYINSCGKRLDGGFCATPGTKSILVPF
;
A
#
# COMPACT_ATOMS: atom_id res chain seq x y z
N MET A 1 -22.66 -30.74 0.28
CA MET A 1 -21.99 -30.16 1.46
C MET A 1 -20.81 -29.36 0.93
N LEU A 2 -20.98 -28.05 0.69
CA LEU A 2 -19.91 -27.19 0.20
C LEU A 2 -19.99 -25.85 0.94
N SER A 3 -19.03 -25.60 1.82
CA SER A 3 -18.91 -24.37 2.59
C SER A 3 -18.43 -23.22 1.70
N PRO A 4 -19.03 -22.01 1.73
CA PRO A 4 -18.39 -20.80 1.25
C PRO A 4 -17.54 -20.16 2.35
N PRO A 5 -16.45 -19.44 2.01
CA PRO A 5 -16.20 -18.22 2.78
C PRO A 5 -15.76 -17.00 1.96
N LEU A 6 -16.53 -15.93 2.15
CA LEU A 6 -16.14 -14.57 2.54
C LEU A 6 -15.47 -13.63 1.51
N GLN A 7 -16.33 -12.82 0.88
CA GLN A 7 -16.33 -11.35 0.80
C GLN A 7 -15.06 -10.59 1.27
N GLY A 8 -14.55 -9.67 0.43
CA GLY A 8 -13.62 -8.64 0.91
C GLY A 8 -12.88 -7.72 -0.06
N CYS A 9 -13.19 -7.64 -1.37
CA CYS A 9 -12.79 -6.50 -2.21
C CYS A 9 -14.05 -5.74 -2.60
N PRO A 10 -14.37 -4.57 -2.02
CA PRO A 10 -15.46 -3.76 -2.54
C PRO A 10 -15.07 -3.24 -3.93
N GLN A 11 -15.79 -3.79 -4.91
CA GLN A 11 -16.23 -3.18 -6.17
C GLN A 11 -15.17 -2.98 -7.26
N ALA A 12 -14.93 -4.06 -8.00
CA ALA A 12 -14.74 -3.93 -9.44
C ALA A 12 -16.04 -3.39 -10.06
N ASN A 13 -16.17 -2.06 -10.14
CA ASN A 13 -17.01 -1.45 -11.15
C ASN A 13 -16.15 -1.36 -12.42
N LEU A 14 -16.40 -2.24 -13.39
CA LEU A 14 -15.82 -2.11 -14.72
C LEU A 14 -16.47 -0.90 -15.40
N VAL A 15 -15.91 0.28 -15.16
CA VAL A 15 -16.19 1.45 -16.00
C VAL A 15 -15.18 1.41 -17.13
N ILE A 16 -15.63 0.98 -18.31
CA ILE A 16 -14.82 1.06 -19.54
C ILE A 16 -14.82 2.52 -19.97
N PHE A 17 -13.82 3.30 -19.55
CA PHE A 17 -13.60 4.62 -20.10
C PHE A 17 -12.84 4.48 -21.43
N VAL A 18 -13.56 4.56 -22.54
CA VAL A 18 -12.93 4.77 -23.86
C VAL A 18 -12.53 6.25 -23.94
N GLY A 19 -11.39 6.59 -23.35
CA GLY A 19 -10.81 7.93 -23.38
C GLY A 19 -9.71 7.98 -24.42
N GLY A 20 -9.99 8.60 -25.58
CA GLY A 20 -9.02 8.85 -26.63
C GLY A 20 -7.79 9.62 -26.13
N GLU A 21 -6.68 9.44 -26.84
CA GLU A 21 -5.37 10.06 -26.57
C GLU A 21 -5.49 11.58 -26.52
N GLY A 22 -5.68 12.13 -25.33
CA GLY A 22 -5.80 13.55 -25.09
C GLY A 22 -5.57 13.84 -23.62
N ASN A 23 -4.44 14.48 -23.31
CA ASN A 23 -4.06 15.08 -22.02
C ASN A 23 -5.15 15.04 -20.95
N ASN A 24 -5.11 14.04 -20.06
CA ASN A 24 -6.11 13.85 -19.00
C ASN A 24 -5.73 14.64 -17.74
N PRO A 25 -6.34 15.81 -17.45
CA PRO A 25 -6.10 16.57 -16.21
C PRO A 25 -6.65 15.87 -14.96
N LEU A 26 -7.36 14.75 -15.10
CA LEU A 26 -7.78 13.90 -13.98
C LEU A 26 -6.61 13.08 -13.39
N ALA A 27 -5.57 12.78 -14.18
CA ALA A 27 -4.35 12.14 -13.67
C ALA A 27 -3.62 13.03 -12.63
N ALA A 28 -3.81 14.36 -12.72
CA ALA A 28 -3.28 15.31 -11.77
C ALA A 28 -4.14 15.44 -10.48
N ARG A 29 -5.43 15.04 -10.51
CA ARG A 29 -6.35 15.08 -9.36
C ARG A 29 -6.34 13.80 -8.52
N ALA A 30 -5.83 12.69 -9.07
CA ALA A 30 -5.46 11.52 -8.29
C ALA A 30 -4.21 11.88 -7.47
N GLY A 31 -4.41 12.54 -6.33
CA GLY A 31 -3.32 13.02 -5.48
C GLY A 31 -2.33 11.88 -5.21
N LYS A 32 -1.10 12.03 -5.73
CA LYS A 32 -0.11 10.96 -5.72
C LYS A 32 0.17 10.53 -4.28
N THR A 33 0.01 9.25 -4.00
CA THR A 33 0.36 8.69 -2.71
C THR A 33 1.84 8.38 -2.71
N ARG A 34 2.57 9.01 -1.79
CA ARG A 34 3.97 8.72 -1.57
C ARG A 34 4.06 7.66 -0.49
N VAL A 35 4.67 6.52 -0.82
CA VAL A 35 4.94 5.41 0.09
C VAL A 35 6.43 5.21 0.14
N VAL A 36 7.00 5.23 1.34
CA VAL A 36 8.40 4.89 1.61
C VAL A 36 8.39 3.63 2.44
N TYR A 37 8.99 2.55 1.94
CA TYR A 37 9.08 1.30 2.67
C TYR A 37 10.51 0.79 2.67
N CYS A 38 10.96 0.27 3.81
CA CYS A 38 12.33 -0.21 3.96
C CYS A 38 12.37 -1.64 4.48
N SER A 39 13.42 -2.36 4.09
CA SER A 39 13.61 -3.77 4.42
C SER A 39 14.11 -4.02 5.85
N SER A 40 14.52 -2.98 6.59
CA SER A 40 15.15 -3.14 7.89
C SER A 40 14.79 -2.01 8.85
N ARG A 41 14.98 -2.28 10.15
CA ARG A 41 14.77 -1.31 11.22
C ARG A 41 15.95 -1.39 12.19
N LYS A 42 16.54 -0.24 12.52
CA LYS A 42 17.59 -0.10 13.54
C LYS A 42 16.98 0.66 14.72
N GLY A 43 16.48 -0.06 15.72
CA GLY A 43 15.83 0.54 16.89
C GLY A 43 14.56 1.33 16.53
N PRO A 44 14.48 2.64 16.83
CA PRO A 44 13.35 3.50 16.47
C PRO A 44 13.41 4.02 15.03
N VAL A 45 14.48 3.73 14.28
CA VAL A 45 14.69 4.27 12.92
C VAL A 45 14.44 3.20 11.86
N CYS A 46 13.68 3.57 10.83
CA CYS A 46 13.47 2.76 9.63
C CYS A 46 14.67 2.91 8.66
N GLY A 47 15.19 1.82 8.10
CA GLY A 47 16.39 1.87 7.25
C GLY A 47 16.68 0.60 6.45
N GLY A 48 17.93 0.45 6.01
CA GLY A 48 18.33 -0.63 5.10
C GLY A 48 17.99 -0.29 3.64
N ALA A 49 17.49 -1.26 2.88
CA ALA A 49 17.05 -1.01 1.50
C ALA A 49 15.67 -0.36 1.53
N CYS A 50 15.63 0.95 1.33
CA CYS A 50 14.41 1.74 1.23
C CYS A 50 14.02 1.93 -0.23
N SER A 51 12.73 1.77 -0.52
CA SER A 51 12.13 2.08 -1.81
C SER A 51 11.07 3.15 -1.62
N VAL A 52 10.99 4.05 -2.59
CA VAL A 52 10.01 5.14 -2.61
C VAL A 52 9.11 4.95 -3.81
N TYR A 53 7.83 4.78 -3.56
CA TYR A 53 6.79 4.85 -4.57
C TYR A 53 6.08 6.19 -4.47
N ASN A 54 5.80 6.81 -5.61
CA ASN A 54 5.03 8.05 -5.68
C ASN A 54 4.11 7.98 -6.89
N GLY A 55 2.85 7.61 -6.66
CA GLY A 55 1.90 7.37 -7.73
C GLY A 55 0.49 7.10 -7.23
N GLY A 56 -0.37 6.66 -8.13
CA GLY A 56 -1.78 6.36 -7.84
C GLY A 56 -2.01 4.92 -7.39
N ASN A 57 -3.28 4.50 -7.49
CA ASN A 57 -3.77 3.19 -7.05
C ASN A 57 -2.98 2.04 -7.68
N THR A 58 -2.26 1.29 -6.85
CA THR A 58 -1.49 0.13 -7.30
C THR A 58 -1.22 -0.84 -6.15
N CYS A 59 -0.95 -2.08 -6.50
CA CYS A 59 -0.43 -3.07 -5.57
C CYS A 59 1.09 -3.20 -5.73
N LEU A 60 1.83 -2.72 -4.74
CA LEU A 60 3.28 -2.81 -4.72
C LEU A 60 3.72 -4.15 -4.12
N LYS A 61 4.60 -4.85 -4.82
CA LYS A 61 5.30 -6.02 -4.29
C LYS A 61 6.45 -5.52 -3.41
N ALA A 62 6.28 -5.58 -2.10
CA ALA A 62 7.21 -5.06 -1.11
C ALA A 62 7.65 -6.16 -0.12
N PRO A 63 8.30 -7.24 -0.61
CA PRO A 63 8.68 -8.38 0.21
C PRO A 63 9.71 -7.98 1.27
N LYS A 64 9.55 -8.53 2.48
CA LYS A 64 10.46 -8.28 3.62
C LYS A 64 10.49 -6.81 4.04
N THR A 65 9.41 -6.08 3.82
CA THR A 65 9.29 -4.73 4.39
C THR A 65 9.20 -4.85 5.91
N ALA A 66 10.03 -4.07 6.60
CA ALA A 66 10.07 -4.01 8.06
C ALA A 66 9.37 -2.76 8.60
N CYS A 67 9.33 -1.70 7.80
CA CYS A 67 8.71 -0.45 8.15
C CYS A 67 8.28 0.34 6.92
N ILE A 68 7.20 1.10 7.07
CA ILE A 68 6.54 1.83 6.01
C ILE A 68 6.11 3.20 6.51
N SER A 69 6.27 4.21 5.69
CA SER A 69 5.67 5.53 5.86
C SER A 69 4.88 5.86 4.60
N ALA A 70 3.71 6.46 4.74
CA ALA A 70 2.93 6.89 3.61
C ALA A 70 2.26 8.23 3.90
N THR A 71 2.09 9.04 2.85
CA THR A 71 1.36 10.31 2.96
C THR A 71 -0.16 10.13 3.00
N ARG A 72 -0.66 8.97 2.54
CA ARG A 72 -2.08 8.59 2.60
C ARG A 72 -2.24 7.25 3.32
N ASN A 73 -3.49 6.92 3.62
CA ASN A 73 -3.83 5.70 4.31
C ASN A 73 -3.70 4.47 3.40
N VAL A 74 -2.49 3.91 3.31
CA VAL A 74 -2.20 2.69 2.55
C VAL A 74 -2.43 1.45 3.39
N ALA A 75 -2.73 0.32 2.75
CA ALA A 75 -2.80 -0.97 3.42
C ALA A 75 -1.52 -1.78 3.16
N PHE A 76 -1.01 -2.45 4.18
CA PHE A 76 0.11 -3.37 4.11
C PHE A 76 -0.36 -4.78 4.45
N CYS A 77 -0.02 -5.74 3.60
CA CYS A 77 -0.50 -7.12 3.68
C CYS A 77 0.65 -8.11 3.89
N ASP A 78 0.39 -9.18 4.63
CA ASP A 78 1.36 -10.23 4.93
C ASP A 78 1.63 -11.18 3.74
N LYS A 79 0.73 -11.22 2.75
CA LYS A 79 0.90 -11.99 1.51
C LYS A 79 1.26 -11.09 0.33
N GLY A 80 1.74 -11.70 -0.76
CA GLY A 80 1.93 -11.00 -2.03
C GLY A 80 0.60 -10.72 -2.72
N GLY A 81 0.59 -9.74 -3.64
CA GLY A 81 -0.59 -9.43 -4.45
C GLY A 81 -1.72 -8.71 -3.70
N CYS A 82 -1.42 -8.00 -2.62
CA CYS A 82 -2.38 -7.23 -1.83
C CYS A 82 -3.57 -8.07 -1.34
N SER A 83 -3.25 -9.25 -0.84
CA SER A 83 -4.21 -10.24 -0.34
C SER A 83 -3.79 -10.75 1.05
N GLY A 84 -4.62 -11.57 1.69
CA GLY A 84 -4.41 -12.06 3.04
C GLY A 84 -4.87 -11.07 4.11
N SER A 85 -4.06 -10.91 5.16
CA SER A 85 -4.33 -9.99 6.27
C SER A 85 -3.69 -8.64 5.98
N CYS A 86 -4.50 -7.74 5.43
CA CYS A 86 -4.11 -6.37 5.16
C CYS A 86 -4.50 -5.45 6.32
N ASN A 87 -3.56 -4.64 6.79
CA ASN A 87 -3.79 -3.63 7.82
C ASN A 87 -3.48 -2.25 7.26
N TYR A 88 -4.22 -1.24 7.69
CA TYR A 88 -4.00 0.13 7.24
C TYR A 88 -2.91 0.81 8.08
N ILE A 89 -2.16 1.73 7.46
CA ILE A 89 -1.10 2.48 8.13
C ILE A 89 -1.64 3.42 9.22
N ASN A 90 -2.91 3.85 9.14
CA ASN A 90 -3.54 4.60 10.23
C ASN A 90 -3.74 3.75 11.51
N SER A 91 -3.90 2.43 11.36
CA SER A 91 -3.98 1.45 12.45
C SER A 91 -2.60 0.98 12.92
N CYS A 92 -1.55 1.77 12.66
CA CYS A 92 -0.20 1.45 13.06
C CYS A 92 -0.08 1.26 14.58
N GLY A 93 0.15 0.02 15.02
CA GLY A 93 0.35 -0.28 16.45
C GLY A 93 1.66 0.26 17.02
N LYS A 94 2.72 0.38 16.20
CA LYS A 94 4.02 0.89 16.64
C LYS A 94 4.62 1.88 15.64
N ARG A 95 4.40 3.16 15.91
CA ARG A 95 5.05 4.26 15.18
C ARG A 95 6.53 4.35 15.55
N LEU A 96 7.31 4.76 14.57
CA LEU A 96 8.76 4.93 14.57
C LEU A 96 9.08 6.40 14.30
N ASP A 97 10.35 6.74 14.44
CA ASP A 97 10.83 8.09 14.16
C ASP A 97 10.60 8.47 12.69
N GLY A 98 10.40 9.76 12.41
CA GLY A 98 10.11 10.26 11.06
C GLY A 98 8.74 9.85 10.48
N GLY A 99 7.79 9.44 11.31
CA GLY A 99 6.43 9.09 10.86
C GLY A 99 6.35 7.74 10.14
N PHE A 100 7.31 6.85 10.41
CA PHE A 100 7.26 5.46 9.95
C PHE A 100 6.41 4.60 10.87
N CYS A 101 5.87 3.52 10.33
CA CYS A 101 5.19 2.46 11.05
C CYS A 101 6.04 1.19 11.00
N ALA A 102 6.16 0.49 12.13
CA ALA A 102 6.76 -0.83 12.16
C ALA A 102 5.77 -1.86 11.58
N THR A 103 6.13 -2.45 10.45
CA THR A 103 5.30 -3.42 9.71
C THR A 103 6.10 -4.68 9.34
N PRO A 104 6.70 -5.37 10.33
CA PRO A 104 7.52 -6.54 10.08
C PRO A 104 6.72 -7.63 9.35
N GLY A 105 7.29 -8.17 8.29
CA GLY A 105 6.68 -9.27 7.53
C GLY A 105 5.69 -8.83 6.46
N THR A 106 5.60 -7.52 6.18
CA THR A 106 4.82 -7.03 5.04
C THR A 106 5.42 -7.56 3.74
N LYS A 107 4.55 -8.07 2.85
CA LYS A 107 4.93 -8.58 1.52
C LYS A 107 4.34 -7.79 0.37
N SER A 108 3.23 -7.09 0.60
CA SER A 108 2.66 -6.18 -0.40
C SER A 108 2.02 -4.97 0.23
N ILE A 109 1.93 -3.88 -0.54
CA ILE A 109 1.35 -2.61 -0.10
C ILE A 109 0.31 -2.20 -1.13
N LEU A 110 -0.93 -2.07 -0.68
CA LEU A 110 -2.04 -1.53 -1.47
C LEU A 110 -2.10 -0.02 -1.29
N VAL A 111 -1.87 0.68 -2.38
CA VAL A 111 -2.07 2.12 -2.47
C VAL A 111 -3.49 2.37 -2.98
N PRO A 112 -4.40 2.98 -2.20
CA PRO A 112 -5.74 3.33 -2.67
C PRO A 112 -5.75 4.62 -3.51
N PHE A 113 -6.84 4.84 -4.25
CA PHE A 113 -7.10 6.02 -5.09
C PHE A 113 -7.38 7.30 -4.29
#